data_AF-A0A522EUU5-F1
#
_entry.id   AF-A0A522EUU5-F1
#
_cell.length_a   1.000
_cell.length_b   1.000
_cell.length_c   1.000
_cell.angle_alpha   90.00
_cell.angle_beta   90.00
_cell.angle_gamma   90.00
#
_symmetry.space_group_name_H-M   'P 1'
#
loop_
_entity.id
_entity.type
_entity.pdbx_description
1 polymer ?
#
loop_
_entity_poly.entity_id
_entity_poly.type
_entity_poly.pdbx_seq_one_letter_code
_entity_poly.pdbx_strand_id
1 'polypeptide(L)'
;MYNNLISIQELIISLIKDDLTNTRLVNGLNTLGLDSGDYNLNLSDTIFKLLSIDDDREELFEEYLKWCEEIIRIDILKYPEFLDTHARGIYKKLLKEKKKFNEGLPG
;
A
#
# COMPACT_ATOMS: atom_id res chain seq x y z
N MET A 1 -21.83 16.84 15.77
CA MET A 1 -21.14 15.53 15.90
C MET A 1 -19.93 15.55 14.97
N TYR A 2 -18.81 15.00 15.43
CA TYR A 2 -17.42 15.35 15.11
C TYR A 2 -17.01 15.28 13.63
N ASN A 3 -16.53 16.40 13.08
CA ASN A 3 -15.64 16.41 11.91
C ASN A 3 -14.22 16.11 12.39
N ASN A 4 -13.85 14.83 12.42
CA ASN A 4 -12.44 14.47 12.54
C ASN A 4 -11.85 14.54 11.13
N LEU A 5 -11.31 15.71 10.75
CA LEU A 5 -10.64 15.87 9.47
C LEU A 5 -9.34 15.05 9.50
N ILE A 6 -9.41 13.82 9.00
CA ILE A 6 -8.23 12.99 8.75
C ILE A 6 -7.35 13.75 7.74
N SER A 7 -6.05 13.88 8.04
CA SER A 7 -5.13 14.50 7.09
C SER A 7 -4.99 13.62 5.84
N ILE A 8 -4.67 14.21 4.70
CA ILE A 8 -4.45 13.45 3.46
C ILE A 8 -3.40 12.35 3.63
N GLN A 9 -2.36 12.63 4.43
CA GLN A 9 -1.33 11.67 4.79
C GLN A 9 -1.92 10.47 5.53
N GLU A 10 -2.71 10.70 6.58
CA GLU A 10 -3.27 9.60 7.37
C GLU A 10 -4.33 8.83 6.58
N LEU A 11 -5.03 9.48 5.64
CA LEU A 11 -5.88 8.79 4.67
C LEU A 11 -5.07 7.85 3.77
N ILE A 12 -3.98 8.33 3.17
CA ILE A 12 -3.11 7.50 2.33
C ILE A 12 -2.53 6.32 3.12
N ILE A 13 -2.06 6.56 4.35
CA ILE A 13 -1.55 5.49 5.22
C ILE A 13 -2.65 4.48 5.53
N SER A 14 -3.89 4.92 5.76
CA SER A 14 -5.02 4.00 5.95
C SER A 14 -5.27 3.13 4.72
N LEU A 15 -5.28 3.72 3.51
CA LEU A 15 -5.46 2.96 2.27
C LEU A 15 -4.35 1.93 2.05
N ILE A 16 -3.10 2.28 2.36
CA ILE A 16 -1.98 1.34 2.31
C ILE A 16 -2.21 0.20 3.31
N LYS A 17 -2.69 0.47 4.53
CA LYS A 17 -3.00 -0.59 5.51
C LYS A 17 -4.12 -1.52 5.03
N ASP A 18 -5.10 -0.99 4.31
CA ASP A 18 -6.18 -1.78 3.74
C ASP A 18 -5.64 -2.71 2.65
N ASP A 19 -4.77 -2.21 1.75
CA ASP A 19 -4.08 -3.04 0.76
C ASP A 19 -3.20 -4.12 1.39
N LEU A 20 -2.46 -3.79 2.46
CA LEU A 20 -1.64 -4.76 3.20
C LEU A 20 -2.50 -5.86 3.85
N THR A 21 -3.61 -5.48 4.45
CA THR A 21 -4.57 -6.42 5.04
C THR A 21 -5.15 -7.33 3.97
N ASN A 22 -5.56 -6.76 2.84
CA ASN A 22 -6.13 -7.49 1.73
C ASN A 22 -5.12 -8.45 1.08
N THR A 23 -3.88 -8.00 0.88
CA THR A 23 -2.78 -8.83 0.35
C THR A 23 -2.59 -10.09 1.18
N ARG A 24 -2.65 -9.98 2.50
CA ARG A 24 -2.58 -11.15 3.40
C ARG A 24 -3.79 -12.04 3.30
N LEU A 25 -4.98 -11.46 3.23
CA LEU A 25 -6.22 -12.22 3.12
C LEU A 25 -6.22 -13.05 1.84
N VAL A 26 -5.99 -12.41 0.70
CA VAL A 26 -5.85 -13.04 -0.63
C VAL A 26 -4.80 -14.14 -0.59
N ASN A 27 -3.61 -13.86 -0.04
CA ASN A 27 -2.57 -14.88 0.08
C ASN A 27 -3.03 -16.06 0.95
N GLY A 28 -3.59 -15.80 2.13
CA GLY A 28 -4.09 -16.83 3.03
C GLY A 28 -5.16 -17.71 2.37
N LEU A 29 -6.12 -17.11 1.67
CA LEU A 29 -7.13 -17.85 0.90
C LEU A 29 -6.50 -18.73 -0.18
N ASN A 30 -5.56 -18.18 -0.95
CA ASN A 30 -4.82 -18.93 -1.97
C ASN A 30 -4.04 -20.11 -1.37
N THR A 31 -3.41 -19.93 -0.20
CA THR A 31 -2.71 -21.04 0.48
C THR A 31 -3.63 -22.16 0.94
N LEU A 32 -4.92 -21.87 1.12
CA LEU A 32 -5.97 -22.84 1.46
C LEU A 32 -6.63 -23.46 0.22
N GLY A 33 -6.20 -23.08 -1.00
CA GLY A 33 -6.78 -23.54 -2.26
C GLY A 33 -8.12 -22.90 -2.61
N LEU A 34 -8.45 -21.77 -1.98
CA LEU A 34 -9.64 -20.99 -2.29
C LEU A 34 -9.31 -19.96 -3.38
N ASP A 35 -10.20 -19.84 -4.36
CA ASP A 35 -10.09 -18.79 -5.38
C ASP A 35 -10.35 -17.42 -4.72
N SER A 36 -9.39 -16.52 -4.86
CA SER A 36 -9.45 -15.17 -4.30
C SER A 36 -9.19 -14.06 -5.33
N GLY A 37 -9.27 -14.37 -6.63
CA GLY A 37 -8.99 -13.42 -7.71
C GLY A 37 -9.83 -12.14 -7.64
N ASP A 38 -11.07 -12.23 -7.15
CA ASP A 38 -12.02 -11.13 -7.07
C ASP A 38 -11.85 -10.22 -5.84
N TYR A 39 -10.92 -10.53 -4.91
CA TYR A 39 -10.73 -9.75 -3.68
C TYR A 39 -9.70 -8.63 -3.83
N ASN A 40 -9.18 -8.34 -5.03
CA ASN A 40 -8.23 -7.25 -5.22
C ASN A 40 -8.90 -5.87 -5.07
N LEU A 41 -8.44 -5.07 -4.11
CA LEU A 41 -9.03 -3.74 -3.83
C LEU A 41 -8.58 -2.65 -4.81
N ASN A 42 -7.48 -2.86 -5.54
CA ASN A 42 -6.91 -1.91 -6.51
C ASN A 42 -6.76 -0.48 -5.94
N LEU A 43 -6.37 -0.32 -4.67
CA LEU A 43 -6.27 1.00 -4.04
C LEU A 43 -5.01 1.77 -4.46
N SER A 44 -4.04 1.10 -5.09
CA SER A 44 -2.82 1.69 -5.65
C SER A 44 -3.11 2.95 -6.48
N ASP A 45 -4.08 2.90 -7.38
CA ASP A 45 -4.43 4.02 -8.27
C ASP A 45 -4.92 5.23 -7.45
N THR A 46 -5.74 4.96 -6.44
CA THR A 46 -6.24 6.01 -5.55
C THR A 46 -5.09 6.61 -4.74
N ILE A 47 -4.20 5.77 -4.21
CA ILE A 47 -3.03 6.19 -3.45
C ILE A 47 -2.11 7.06 -4.31
N PHE A 48 -1.82 6.64 -5.55
CA PHE A 48 -0.94 7.37 -6.48
C PHE A 48 -1.54 8.72 -6.86
N LYS A 49 -2.84 8.77 -7.17
CA LYS A 49 -3.57 10.03 -7.42
C LYS A 49 -3.54 10.99 -6.25
N LEU A 50 -3.77 10.50 -5.03
CA LEU A 50 -3.69 11.31 -3.81
C LEU A 50 -2.27 11.85 -3.56
N LEU A 51 -1.25 11.13 -4.03
CA LEU A 51 0.15 11.56 -4.02
C LEU A 51 0.55 12.39 -5.23
N SER A 52 -0.32 12.58 -6.23
CA SER A 52 0.04 13.21 -7.51
C SER A 52 1.23 12.52 -8.18
N ILE A 53 1.24 11.19 -8.14
CA ILE A 53 2.14 10.34 -8.92
C ILE A 53 1.40 10.01 -10.22
N ASP A 54 2.10 10.06 -11.35
CA ASP A 54 1.51 9.80 -12.66
C ASP A 54 1.08 8.33 -12.81
N ASP A 55 -0.02 8.11 -13.54
CA ASP A 55 -0.67 6.80 -13.70
C ASP A 55 0.11 5.90 -14.70
N ASP A 56 1.11 6.42 -15.41
CA ASP A 56 1.93 5.70 -16.40
C ASP A 56 3.13 4.92 -15.82
N ARG A 57 3.28 4.94 -14.48
CA ARG A 57 4.41 4.30 -13.79
C ARG A 57 4.17 2.83 -13.44
N GLU A 58 4.08 1.98 -14.47
CA GLU A 58 3.91 0.52 -14.33
C GLU A 58 5.00 -0.11 -13.42
N GLU A 59 6.26 0.30 -13.56
CA GLU A 59 7.37 -0.17 -12.71
C GLU A 59 7.14 0.15 -11.22
N LEU A 60 6.62 1.35 -10.91
CA LEU A 60 6.31 1.73 -9.53
C LEU A 60 5.13 0.93 -8.97
N PHE A 61 4.14 0.64 -9.81
CA PHE A 61 3.03 -0.22 -9.42
C PHE A 61 3.52 -1.62 -9.05
N GLU A 62 4.39 -2.24 -9.86
CA GLU A 62 5.00 -3.52 -9.52
C GLU A 62 5.82 -3.48 -8.22
N GLU A 63 6.59 -2.42 -8.01
CA GLU A 63 7.34 -2.22 -6.76
C GLU A 63 6.43 -2.07 -5.55
N TYR A 64 5.34 -1.33 -5.71
CA TYR A 64 4.33 -1.16 -4.67
C TYR A 64 3.74 -2.51 -4.27
N LEU A 65 3.35 -3.35 -5.24
CA LEU A 65 2.87 -4.71 -4.97
C LEU A 65 3.91 -5.55 -4.22
N LYS A 66 5.18 -5.51 -4.65
CA LYS A 66 6.28 -6.21 -3.96
C LYS A 66 6.44 -5.74 -2.51
N TRP A 67 6.33 -4.44 -2.25
CA TRP A 67 6.37 -3.93 -0.87
C TRP A 67 5.16 -4.38 -0.05
N CYS A 68 3.98 -4.49 -0.66
CA CYS A 68 2.81 -5.05 -0.01
C CYS A 68 3.00 -6.52 0.35
N GLU A 69 3.62 -7.31 -0.52
CA GLU A 69 3.89 -8.74 -0.28
C GLU A 69 4.83 -9.00 0.92
N GLU A 70 5.70 -8.05 1.27
CA GLU A 70 6.60 -8.18 2.43
C GLU A 70 5.83 -8.45 3.74
N ILE A 71 4.58 -7.99 3.86
CA ILE A 71 3.74 -8.16 5.06
C ILE A 71 3.26 -9.60 5.27
N ILE A 72 3.27 -10.44 4.22
CA ILE A 72 2.78 -11.82 4.24
C ILE A 72 3.57 -12.65 5.27
N ARG A 73 4.86 -12.35 5.44
CA ARG A 73 5.77 -13.07 6.34
C ARG A 73 5.66 -12.64 7.81
N ILE A 74 4.88 -11.60 8.10
CA ILE A 74 4.72 -11.04 9.45
C ILE A 74 3.46 -11.65 10.08
N ASP A 75 3.44 -11.88 11.39
CA ASP A 75 2.19 -12.23 12.09
C ASP A 75 1.54 -10.96 12.65
N ILE A 76 0.76 -10.24 11.84
CA ILE A 76 0.13 -8.98 12.30
C ILE A 76 -1.01 -9.20 13.30
N LEU A 77 -1.52 -10.43 13.42
CA LEU A 77 -2.52 -10.75 14.45
C LEU A 77 -1.85 -10.75 15.83
N LYS A 78 -0.61 -11.22 15.88
CA LYS A 78 0.23 -11.18 17.09
C LYS A 78 0.91 -9.82 17.30
N TYR A 79 1.23 -9.12 16.22
CA TYR A 79 2.02 -7.88 16.22
C TYR A 79 1.40 -6.81 15.32
N PRO A 80 0.25 -6.24 15.69
CA PRO A 80 -0.49 -5.27 14.87
C PRO A 80 0.28 -3.98 14.60
N GLU A 81 1.23 -3.61 15.45
CA GLU A 81 2.13 -2.46 15.29
C GLU A 81 3.00 -2.53 14.03
N PHE A 82 3.28 -3.75 13.53
CA PHE A 82 4.03 -3.90 12.28
C PHE A 82 3.22 -3.49 11.07
N LEU A 83 1.88 -3.60 11.11
CA LEU A 83 1.04 -3.13 10.01
C LEU A 83 1.19 -1.61 9.82
N ASP A 84 1.13 -0.85 10.92
CA ASP A 84 1.31 0.60 10.89
C ASP A 84 2.74 0.99 10.47
N THR A 85 3.73 0.30 11.04
CA THR A 85 5.15 0.52 10.70
C THR A 85 5.41 0.28 9.22
N HIS A 86 4.88 -0.81 8.67
CA HIS A 86 5.06 -1.19 7.26
C HIS A 86 4.36 -0.21 6.33
N ALA A 87 3.11 0.15 6.62
CA ALA A 87 2.36 1.14 5.84
C ALA A 87 3.05 2.50 5.81
N ARG A 88 3.55 2.98 6.96
CA ARG A 88 4.35 4.21 7.03
C ARG A 88 5.66 4.08 6.26
N GLY A 89 6.26 2.90 6.24
CA GLY A 89 7.43 2.57 5.43
C GLY A 89 7.15 2.73 3.93
N ILE A 90 6.08 2.13 3.43
CA ILE A 90 5.62 2.23 2.04
C ILE A 90 5.31 3.68 1.68
N TYR A 91 4.57 4.41 2.53
CA TYR A 91 4.29 5.84 2.32
C TYR A 91 5.58 6.65 2.12
N LYS A 92 6.60 6.41 2.96
CA LYS A 92 7.91 7.07 2.82
C LYS A 92 8.63 6.68 1.52
N LYS A 93 8.53 5.42 1.08
CA LYS A 93 9.09 4.98 -0.21
C LYS A 93 8.41 5.71 -1.37
N LEU A 94 7.07 5.77 -1.39
CA LEU A 94 6.30 6.49 -2.41
C LEU A 94 6.64 7.99 -2.47
N LEU A 95 6.82 8.66 -1.33
CA LEU A 95 7.27 10.06 -1.31
C LEU A 95 8.66 10.26 -1.90
N LYS A 96 9.58 9.30 -1.71
CA LYS A 96 10.91 9.34 -2.33
C LYS A 96 10.80 9.16 -3.85
N GLU A 97 9.99 8.22 -4.29
CA GLU A 97 9.74 7.96 -5.72
C GLU A 97 9.10 9.15 -6.43
N LYS A 98 8.13 9.81 -5.79
CA LYS A 98 7.58 11.08 -6.26
C LYS A 98 8.66 12.15 -6.40
N LYS A 99 9.54 12.26 -5.40
CA LYS A 99 10.61 13.27 -5.40
C LYS A 99 11.64 13.02 -6.52
N LYS A 100 12.10 11.78 -6.69
CA LYS A 100 13.05 11.40 -7.76
C LYS A 100 12.51 11.81 -9.14
N PHE A 101 11.25 11.49 -9.40
CA PHE A 101 10.58 11.85 -10.64
C PHE A 101 10.54 13.37 -10.88
N ASN A 102 10.15 14.14 -9.86
CA ASN A 102 10.12 15.60 -9.96
C ASN A 102 11.51 16.23 -10.17
N GLU A 103 12.57 15.56 -9.73
CA GLU A 103 13.97 16.01 -9.85
C GLU A 103 14.68 15.46 -11.10
N GLY A 104 14.00 14.65 -11.93
CA GLY A 104 14.59 14.01 -13.11
C GLY A 104 15.68 12.98 -12.77
N LEU A 105 15.70 12.46 -11.55
CA LEU A 105 16.62 11.41 -11.12
C LEU A 105 16.10 10.05 -11.59
N PRO A 106 16.99 9.13 -12.03
CA PRO A 106 16.56 7.77 -12.34
C PRO A 106 15.92 7.11 -11.11
N GLY A 107 14.79 6.44 -11.35
CA GLY A 107 14.04 5.63 -10.38
C GLY A 107 14.91 4.52 -9.81
#